data_AF-A0A2R5L145-F1
#
_entry.id   AF-A0A2R5L145-F1
#
_cell.length_a   1.000
_cell.length_b   1.000
_cell.length_c   1.000
_cell.angle_alpha   90.00
_cell.angle_beta   90.00
_cell.angle_gamma   90.00
#
_symmetry.space_group_name_H-M   'P 1'
#
loop_
_entity.id
_entity.type
_entity.pdbx_description
1 polymer ?
#
loop_
_entity_poly.entity_id
_entity_poly.type
_entity_poly.pdbx_seq_one_letter_code
_entity_poly.pdbx_strand_id
1 'polypeptide(L)'
;WKVGGYDQGMDVWGGENLEMSFRVWMCGGTLETMPCSRVGHIFRSFHPYTFPGNKDTHGLNTARLAEVWMDDYKRLFYMYRPELEKGEWGDVSERRALRKQLQCHDFRWYLA
;
A
#
# COMPACT_ATOMS: atom_id res chain seq x y z
N TRP A 1 -8.67 -9.33 14.98
CA TRP A 1 -8.22 -8.07 14.35
C TRP A 1 -9.06 -7.86 13.11
N LYS A 2 -9.98 -6.88 13.10
CA LYS A 2 -11.09 -6.87 12.12
C LYS A 2 -10.71 -6.31 10.75
N VAL A 3 -9.78 -5.35 10.68
CA VAL A 3 -9.38 -4.67 9.42
C VAL A 3 -8.34 -5.43 8.59
N GLY A 4 -7.86 -6.59 9.05
CA GLY A 4 -6.76 -7.34 8.41
C GLY A 4 -5.36 -6.86 8.82
N GLY A 5 -4.38 -7.77 8.77
CA GLY A 5 -2.96 -7.44 8.93
C GLY A 5 -2.33 -6.93 7.62
N TYR A 6 -1.01 -6.71 7.62
CA TYR A 6 -0.25 -6.37 6.41
C TYR A 6 -0.44 -7.42 5.31
N ASP A 7 -0.41 -6.96 4.06
CA ASP A 7 -0.40 -7.82 2.88
C ASP A 7 0.84 -8.73 2.90
N GLN A 8 0.61 -10.04 3.04
CA GLN A 8 1.68 -11.04 3.11
C GLN A 8 2.42 -11.22 1.78
N GLY A 9 1.88 -10.70 0.67
CA GLY A 9 2.57 -10.68 -0.61
C GLY A 9 3.53 -9.48 -0.79
N MET A 10 3.59 -8.56 0.17
CA MET A 10 4.60 -7.49 0.16
C MET A 10 5.96 -8.03 0.60
N ASP A 11 7.02 -7.53 -0.03
CA ASP A 11 8.38 -7.99 0.19
C ASP A 11 9.30 -6.86 0.66
N VAL A 12 10.20 -7.18 1.59
CA VAL A 12 11.24 -6.33 2.21
C VAL A 12 10.79 -4.94 2.69
N TRP A 13 10.58 -3.99 1.78
CA TRP A 13 10.35 -2.58 2.10
C TRP A 13 9.58 -1.84 1.01
N GLY A 14 8.69 -0.95 1.46
CA GLY A 14 8.02 0.05 0.64
C GLY A 14 6.55 -0.28 0.39
N GLY A 15 5.70 0.74 0.37
CA GLY A 15 4.28 0.64 0.02
C GLY A 15 3.36 0.18 1.15
N GLU A 16 3.88 -0.46 2.21
CA GLU A 16 3.09 -0.99 3.31
C GLU A 16 2.39 0.08 4.14
N ASN A 17 3.06 1.24 4.29
CA ASN A 17 2.52 2.41 4.97
C ASN A 17 1.31 3.00 4.22
N LEU A 18 1.38 3.05 2.89
CA LEU A 18 0.27 3.51 2.04
C LEU A 18 -0.90 2.52 2.08
N GLU A 19 -0.61 1.21 2.05
CA GLU A 19 -1.65 0.16 2.03
C GLU A 19 -2.49 0.19 3.28
N MET A 20 -1.82 0.23 4.43
CA MET A 20 -2.51 0.33 5.71
C MET A 20 -3.31 1.64 5.77
N SER A 21 -2.76 2.75 5.28
CA SER A 21 -3.43 4.06 5.33
C SER A 21 -4.71 4.08 4.49
N PHE A 22 -4.65 3.62 3.23
CA PHE A 22 -5.82 3.57 2.35
C PHE A 22 -6.86 2.61 2.90
N ARG A 23 -6.45 1.42 3.34
CA ARG A 23 -7.36 0.43 3.92
C ARG A 23 -8.07 0.97 5.15
N VAL A 24 -7.34 1.52 6.12
CA VAL A 24 -7.95 2.03 7.35
C VAL A 24 -8.96 3.12 7.03
N TRP A 25 -8.61 4.11 6.20
CA TRP A 25 -9.49 5.22 5.87
C TRP A 25 -10.72 4.78 5.08
N MET A 26 -10.52 4.03 3.98
CA MET A 26 -11.60 3.60 3.08
C MET A 26 -12.55 2.61 3.74
N CYS A 27 -12.11 1.89 4.78
CA CYS A 27 -12.92 0.90 5.48
C CYS A 27 -13.50 1.42 6.82
N GLY A 28 -13.61 2.74 6.98
CA GLY A 28 -14.36 3.38 8.08
C GLY A 28 -13.54 3.71 9.33
N GLY A 29 -12.22 3.60 9.28
CA GLY A 29 -11.32 4.08 10.32
C GLY A 29 -10.78 5.49 10.05
N THR A 30 -9.91 5.95 10.96
CA THR A 30 -9.21 7.24 10.84
C THR A 30 -7.72 7.05 11.08
N LEU A 31 -6.92 7.96 10.54
CA LEU A 31 -5.49 8.08 10.84
C LEU A 31 -5.24 9.41 11.54
N GLU A 32 -4.57 9.37 12.69
CA GLU A 32 -4.36 10.53 13.55
C GLU A 32 -2.89 10.66 13.97
N THR A 33 -2.40 11.89 14.03
CA THR A 33 -1.09 12.21 14.59
C THR A 33 -1.27 12.83 15.98
N MET A 34 -0.77 12.17 17.03
CA MET A 34 -0.97 12.60 18.42
C MET A 34 0.16 13.53 18.89
N PRO A 35 -0.05 14.86 19.01
CA PRO A 35 1.02 15.81 19.33
C PRO A 35 1.61 15.64 20.74
N CYS A 36 0.89 14.96 21.65
CA CYS A 36 1.38 14.67 22.99
C CYS A 36 2.26 13.41 23.06
N SER A 37 2.22 12.54 22.04
CA SER A 37 3.07 11.35 21.95
C SER A 37 4.32 11.68 21.13
N ARG A 38 5.51 11.52 21.71
CA ARG A 38 6.78 11.91 21.09
C ARG A 38 7.71 10.71 20.99
N VAL A 39 8.11 10.37 19.77
CA VAL A 39 9.11 9.34 19.46
C VAL A 39 10.10 9.94 18.46
N GLY A 40 11.40 9.89 18.79
CA GLY A 40 12.45 10.38 17.90
C GLY A 40 12.85 9.34 16.86
N HIS A 41 13.04 9.76 15.60
CA HIS A 41 13.54 8.92 14.51
C HIS A 41 14.73 9.61 13.83
N ILE A 42 15.86 8.90 13.69
CA ILE A 42 17.02 9.37 12.93
C ILE A 42 16.78 9.06 11.46
N PHE A 43 16.39 10.07 10.69
CA PHE A 43 16.19 9.93 9.25
C PHE A 43 17.51 9.64 8.54
N ARG A 44 17.44 8.73 7.57
CA ARG A 44 18.55 8.36 6.69
C ARG A 44 18.16 8.70 5.26
N SER A 45 19.14 9.06 4.45
CA SER A 45 18.99 9.34 3.02
C SER A 45 19.20 8.10 2.13
N PHE A 46 19.51 6.94 2.73
CA PHE A 46 19.80 5.70 2.00
C PHE A 46 19.35 4.45 2.78
N HIS A 47 19.15 3.35 2.06
CA HIS A 47 18.89 2.03 2.66
C HIS A 47 20.21 1.39 3.12
N PRO A 48 20.34 1.00 4.40
CA PRO A 48 21.56 0.39 4.92
C PRO A 48 21.71 -1.12 4.57
N TYR A 49 20.81 -1.66 3.75
CA TYR A 49 20.75 -3.05 3.33
C TYR A 49 20.54 -3.15 1.82
N THR A 50 20.89 -4.31 1.26
CA THR A 50 20.66 -4.63 -0.15
C THR A 50 19.34 -5.35 -0.35
N PHE A 51 18.70 -5.10 -1.48
CA PHE A 51 17.49 -5.83 -1.87
C PHE A 51 17.89 -7.16 -2.53
N PRO A 52 17.32 -8.31 -2.10
CA PRO A 52 17.60 -9.60 -2.72
C PRO A 52 17.37 -9.53 -4.24
N GLY A 53 18.38 -9.89 -5.02
CA GLY A 53 18.29 -9.91 -6.49
C GLY A 53 18.11 -8.55 -7.16
N ASN A 54 18.40 -7.42 -6.47
CA ASN A 54 18.14 -6.06 -6.98
C ASN A 54 16.69 -5.86 -7.44
N LYS A 55 15.76 -6.60 -6.84
CA LYS A 55 14.33 -6.50 -7.14
C LYS A 55 13.80 -5.15 -6.66
N ASP A 56 13.00 -4.49 -7.48
CA ASP A 56 12.29 -3.28 -7.10
C ASP A 56 11.11 -3.62 -6.17
N THR A 57 11.41 -3.95 -4.92
CA THR A 57 10.40 -4.32 -3.93
C THR A 57 9.43 -3.17 -3.66
N HIS A 58 9.95 -1.94 -3.63
CA HIS A 58 9.12 -0.75 -3.39
C HIS A 58 8.08 -0.56 -4.50
N GLY A 59 8.50 -0.63 -5.77
CA GLY A 59 7.61 -0.52 -6.91
C GLY A 59 6.58 -1.64 -6.94
N LEU A 60 7.01 -2.89 -6.75
CA LEU A 60 6.11 -4.06 -6.77
C LEU A 60 5.07 -4.02 -5.64
N ASN A 61 5.48 -3.68 -4.41
CA ASN A 61 4.55 -3.51 -3.30
C ASN A 61 3.56 -2.36 -3.56
N THR A 62 4.02 -1.25 -4.16
CA THR A 62 3.16 -0.13 -4.53
C THR A 62 2.19 -0.51 -5.65
N ALA A 63 2.57 -1.39 -6.58
CA ALA A 63 1.67 -1.93 -7.58
C ALA A 63 0.58 -2.82 -6.96
N ARG A 64 0.93 -3.68 -5.98
CA ARG A 64 -0.07 -4.46 -5.21
C ARG A 64 -1.10 -3.57 -4.52
N LEU A 65 -0.62 -2.50 -3.87
CA LEU A 65 -1.48 -1.45 -3.31
C LEU A 65 -2.42 -0.88 -4.38
N ALA A 66 -1.88 -0.41 -5.51
CA ALA A 66 -2.65 0.27 -6.54
C ALA A 66 -3.74 -0.65 -7.11
N GLU A 67 -3.44 -1.93 -7.30
CA GLU A 67 -4.34 -2.95 -7.83
C GLU A 67 -5.48 -3.35 -6.91
N VAL A 68 -5.36 -3.04 -5.63
CA VAL A 68 -6.38 -3.35 -4.62
C VAL A 68 -7.16 -2.11 -4.21
N TRP A 69 -6.49 -0.97 -4.05
CA TRP A 69 -7.05 0.18 -3.34
C TRP A 69 -7.29 1.41 -4.20
N MET A 70 -6.64 1.56 -5.37
CA MET A 70 -6.71 2.78 -6.17
C MET A 70 -7.79 2.78 -7.26
N ASP A 71 -8.52 1.67 -7.45
CA ASP A 71 -9.53 1.55 -8.51
C ASP A 71 -8.98 2.01 -9.88
N ASP A 72 -9.74 2.77 -10.66
CA ASP A 72 -9.30 3.30 -11.95
C ASP A 72 -8.15 4.31 -11.84
N TYR A 73 -7.85 4.84 -10.64
CA TYR A 73 -6.75 5.78 -10.43
C TYR A 73 -5.37 5.10 -10.45
N LYS A 74 -5.31 3.76 -10.41
CA LYS A 74 -4.07 3.02 -10.64
C LYS A 74 -3.42 3.36 -11.99
N ARG A 75 -4.20 3.84 -12.98
CA ARG A 75 -3.68 4.37 -14.25
C ARG A 75 -2.68 5.50 -14.06
N LEU A 76 -2.84 6.33 -13.01
CA LEU A 76 -1.93 7.42 -12.70
C LEU A 76 -0.59 6.88 -12.20
N PHE A 77 -0.62 5.82 -11.39
CA PHE A 77 0.60 5.13 -10.96
C PHE A 77 1.33 4.52 -12.16
N TYR A 78 0.62 3.77 -13.02
CA TYR A 78 1.23 3.15 -14.20
C TYR A 78 1.64 4.14 -15.29
N MET A 79 1.07 5.34 -15.35
CA MET A 79 1.56 6.41 -16.21
C MET A 79 3.02 6.79 -15.89
N TYR A 80 3.41 6.75 -14.61
CA TYR A 80 4.78 7.02 -14.18
C TYR A 80 5.65 5.77 -14.05
N ARG A 81 5.03 4.60 -13.87
CA ARG A 81 5.70 3.29 -13.71
C ARG A 81 5.15 2.23 -14.67
N PRO A 82 5.21 2.46 -16.00
CA PRO A 82 4.57 1.57 -16.99
C PRO A 82 5.17 0.15 -17.01
N GLU A 83 6.42 0.00 -16.58
CA GLU A 83 7.09 -1.29 -16.46
C GLU A 83 6.41 -2.24 -15.45
N LEU A 84 5.65 -1.69 -14.48
CA LEU A 84 4.98 -2.47 -13.45
C LEU A 84 3.55 -2.91 -13.81
N GLU A 85 3.00 -2.40 -14.92
CA GLU A 85 1.62 -2.72 -15.35
C GLU A 85 1.45 -4.19 -15.76
N LYS A 86 2.55 -4.83 -16.18
CA LYS A 86 2.55 -6.19 -16.75
C LYS A 86 2.32 -7.33 -15.74
N GLY A 87 2.05 -7.02 -14.46
CA GLY A 87 1.54 -8.02 -13.52
C GLY A 87 2.59 -8.79 -12.71
N GLU A 88 3.84 -8.34 -12.65
CA GLU A 88 4.89 -9.02 -11.86
C GLU A 88 4.74 -8.86 -10.32
N TRP A 89 3.69 -8.16 -9.88
CA TRP A 89 3.38 -7.89 -8.48
C TRP A 89 2.62 -9.02 -7.77
N GLY A 90 2.34 -10.14 -8.46
CA GLY A 90 1.80 -11.37 -7.87
C GLY A 90 0.28 -11.35 -7.62
N ASP A 91 -0.26 -12.37 -6.95
CA ASP A 91 -1.71 -12.46 -6.69
C ASP A 91 -2.15 -11.52 -5.55
N VAL A 92 -3.26 -10.80 -5.74
CA VAL A 92 -3.90 -9.90 -4.77
C VAL A 92 -5.35 -10.29 -4.46
N SER A 93 -5.78 -11.48 -4.89
CA SER A 93 -7.16 -11.96 -4.74
C SER A 93 -7.65 -11.91 -3.29
N GLU A 94 -6.81 -12.32 -2.33
CA GLU A 94 -7.14 -12.25 -0.91
C GLU A 94 -7.34 -10.83 -0.39
N ARG A 95 -6.63 -9.84 -0.96
CA ARG A 95 -6.76 -8.42 -0.58
C ARG A 95 -8.02 -7.80 -1.17
N ARG A 96 -8.35 -8.15 -2.42
CA ARG A 96 -9.64 -7.78 -3.03
C ARG A 96 -10.82 -8.39 -2.26
N ALA A 97 -10.71 -9.65 -1.83
CA ALA A 97 -11.73 -10.31 -1.02
C ALA A 97 -11.91 -9.62 0.34
N LEU A 98 -10.81 -9.26 1.02
CA LEU A 98 -10.86 -8.50 2.25
C LEU A 98 -11.58 -7.15 2.06
N ARG A 99 -11.22 -6.38 1.03
CA ARG A 99 -11.85 -5.08 0.73
C ARG A 99 -13.37 -5.21 0.54
N LYS A 100 -13.81 -6.26 -0.17
CA LYS A 100 -15.23 -6.58 -0.35
C LYS A 100 -15.91 -6.94 0.97
N GLN A 101 -15.28 -7.81 1.78
CA GLN A 101 -15.81 -8.24 3.08
C GLN A 101 -15.98 -7.07 4.05
N LEU A 102 -15.05 -6.11 4.03
CA LEU A 102 -15.09 -4.91 4.86
C LEU A 102 -16.01 -3.81 4.32
N GLN A 103 -16.61 -4.02 3.15
CA GLN A 103 -17.51 -3.06 2.49
C GLN A 103 -16.89 -1.66 2.37
N CYS A 104 -15.60 -1.60 2.05
CA CYS A 104 -14.86 -0.34 1.99
C CYS A 104 -15.36 0.54 0.84
N HIS A 105 -15.22 1.85 1.02
CA HIS A 105 -15.49 2.84 -0.01
C HIS A 105 -14.54 2.71 -1.21
N ASP A 106 -14.90 3.39 -2.31
CA ASP A 106 -14.04 3.50 -3.49
C ASP A 106 -12.94 4.56 -3.29
N PHE A 107 -11.93 4.53 -4.14
CA PHE A 107 -10.81 5.48 -4.05
C PHE A 107 -11.24 6.90 -4.39
N ARG A 108 -12.32 7.07 -5.16
CA ARG A 108 -12.90 8.38 -5.42
C ARG A 108 -13.42 9.03 -4.14
N TRP A 109 -14.08 8.27 -3.27
CA TRP A 109 -14.53 8.71 -1.95
C TRP A 109 -13.36 9.07 -1.05
N TYR A 110 -12.25 8.32 -1.10
CA TYR A 110 -11.02 8.65 -0.34
C TYR A 110 -10.45 10.03 -0.71
N LEU A 111 -10.56 10.43 -1.98
CA LEU A 111 -10.04 11.70 -2.49
C LEU A 111 -10.96 12.90 -2.24
N ALA A 112 -12.21 12.67 -1.85
CA ALA A 112 -13.23 13.70 -1.66
C ALA A 112 -13.16 14.32 -0.25
#